data_AF-A0A497XSV5-F1
#
_entry.id   AF-A0A497XSV5-F1
#
_cell.length_a   1.000
_cell.length_b   1.000
_cell.length_c   1.000
_cell.angle_alpha   90.00
_cell.angle_beta   90.00
_cell.angle_gamma   90.00
#
_symmetry.space_group_name_H-M   'P 1'
#
loop_
_entity.id
_entity.type
_entity.pdbx_description
1 polymer ?
#
loop_
_entity_poly.entity_id
_entity_poly.type
_entity_poly.pdbx_seq_one_letter_code
_entity_poly.pdbx_strand_id
1 'polypeptide(L)'
;TASSAQKPTSMTASFGIAAGALLNYIRVLNNDLSAENIFAGIVSIGGLVYNTGEPDQELLKHFPQGTPAISSREVAETHWKMHFEKKENEIILGKTFSF
;
A
#
# COMPACT_ATOMS: atom_id res chain seq x y z
N THR A 1 0.92 -13.04 -9.81
CA THR A 1 2.00 -13.12 -8.79
C THR A 1 3.12 -12.17 -9.16
N ALA A 2 3.62 -11.36 -8.22
CA ALA A 2 4.72 -10.43 -8.51
C ALA A 2 5.97 -11.21 -8.97
N SER A 3 6.75 -10.65 -9.91
CA SER A 3 7.98 -11.29 -10.41
C SER A 3 8.96 -11.65 -9.28
N SER A 4 8.97 -10.87 -8.20
CA SER A 4 9.71 -11.13 -6.96
C SER A 4 9.25 -12.36 -6.17
N ALA A 5 7.97 -12.71 -6.26
CA ALA A 5 7.42 -13.91 -5.63
C ALA A 5 7.73 -15.19 -6.45
N GLN A 6 7.98 -15.05 -7.75
CA GLN A 6 8.34 -16.16 -8.65
C GLN A 6 9.86 -16.32 -8.83
N LYS A 7 10.60 -15.22 -8.77
CA LYS A 7 12.06 -15.13 -8.88
C LYS A 7 12.55 -14.06 -7.90
N PRO A 8 12.79 -14.42 -6.62
CA PRO A 8 13.24 -13.47 -5.62
C PRO A 8 14.58 -12.88 -6.05
N THR A 9 14.57 -11.61 -6.44
CA THR A 9 15.81 -10.83 -6.47
C THR A 9 16.04 -10.32 -5.06
N SER A 10 17.27 -10.36 -4.54
CA SER A 10 17.56 -9.93 -3.16
C SER A 10 16.99 -8.54 -2.85
N MET A 11 16.99 -7.64 -3.85
CA MET A 11 16.41 -6.31 -3.77
C MET A 11 14.89 -6.32 -3.49
N THR A 12 14.13 -7.22 -4.13
CA THR A 12 12.67 -7.27 -3.96
C THR A 12 12.24 -8.12 -2.76
N ALA A 13 13.06 -9.08 -2.33
CA ALA A 13 12.86 -9.80 -1.07
C ALA A 13 12.98 -8.85 0.13
N SER A 14 13.98 -7.96 0.13
CA SER A 14 14.14 -6.92 1.16
C SER A 14 12.94 -5.97 1.24
N PHE A 15 12.30 -5.66 0.11
CA PHE A 15 11.09 -4.84 0.09
C PHE A 15 9.92 -5.53 0.81
N GLY A 16 9.68 -6.81 0.53
CA GLY A 16 8.63 -7.58 1.21
C GLY A 16 8.85 -7.69 2.73
N ILE A 17 10.10 -7.93 3.14
CA ILE A 17 10.48 -7.96 4.57
C ILE A 17 10.26 -6.60 5.22
N ALA A 18 10.71 -5.51 4.57
CA ALA A 18 10.54 -4.16 5.09
C ALA A 18 9.06 -3.77 5.20
N ALA A 19 8.23 -4.11 4.21
CA ALA A 19 6.79 -3.86 4.23
C ALA A 19 6.09 -4.62 5.37
N GLY A 20 6.44 -5.90 5.58
CA GLY A 20 5.91 -6.69 6.68
C GLY A 20 6.35 -6.17 8.06
N ALA A 21 7.62 -5.78 8.18
CA ALA A 21 8.16 -5.18 9.41
C ALA A 21 7.48 -3.85 9.73
N LEU A 22 7.26 -3.00 8.72
CA LEU A 22 6.56 -1.72 8.86
C LEU A 22 5.11 -1.93 9.31
N LEU A 23 4.39 -2.89 8.71
CA LEU A 23 3.02 -3.20 9.12
C LEU A 23 2.95 -3.63 10.59
N ASN A 24 3.87 -4.49 11.02
CA ASN A 24 3.93 -4.91 12.42
C ASN A 24 4.28 -3.73 13.35
N TYR A 25 5.24 -2.89 12.95
CA TYR A 25 5.62 -1.71 13.70
C TYR A 25 4.44 -0.76 13.91
N ILE A 26 3.66 -0.48 12.86
CA ILE A 26 2.47 0.39 12.97
C ILE A 26 1.43 -0.17 13.93
N ARG A 27 1.23 -1.51 13.96
CA ARG A 27 0.31 -2.15 14.91
C ARG A 27 0.75 -1.98 16.36
N VAL A 28 2.03 -2.21 16.63
CA VAL A 28 2.62 -2.01 17.96
C VAL A 28 2.55 -0.54 18.35
N LEU A 29 2.97 0.36 17.47
CA LEU A 29 2.96 1.80 17.71
C LEU A 29 1.56 2.33 18.00
N ASN A 30 0.55 1.89 17.23
CA ASN A 30 -0.84 2.29 17.47
C ASN A 30 -1.36 1.83 18.83
N ASN A 31 -0.94 0.64 19.28
CA ASN A 31 -1.30 0.14 20.60
C ASN A 31 -0.62 0.94 21.71
N ASP A 32 0.68 1.20 21.58
CA ASP A 32 1.48 1.92 22.58
C ASP A 32 1.00 3.36 22.76
N LEU A 33 0.61 4.01 21.67
CA LEU A 33 0.14 5.40 21.65
C LEU A 33 -1.36 5.56 21.96
N SER A 34 -2.11 4.46 22.08
CA SER A 34 -3.56 4.50 22.29
C SER A 34 -3.94 5.19 23.60
N ALA A 35 -3.14 5.01 24.66
CA ALA A 35 -3.34 5.66 25.96
C ALA A 35 -3.22 7.19 25.88
N GLU A 36 -2.51 7.71 24.89
CA GLU A 36 -2.32 9.14 24.64
C GLU A 36 -3.33 9.71 23.63
N ASN A 37 -4.31 8.92 23.19
CA ASN A 37 -5.28 9.25 22.14
C ASN A 37 -4.62 9.58 20.78
N ILE A 38 -3.42 9.05 20.54
CA ILE A 38 -2.72 9.18 19.26
C ILE A 38 -2.97 7.93 18.43
N PHE A 39 -3.37 8.13 17.17
CA PHE A 39 -3.64 7.06 16.22
C PHE A 39 -2.48 6.94 15.23
N ALA A 40 -2.00 5.71 15.03
CA ALA A 40 -1.02 5.37 14.01
C ALA A 40 -1.62 4.37 13.02
N GLY A 41 -1.55 4.68 11.73
CA GLY A 41 -2.06 3.82 10.67
C GLY A 41 -1.22 3.92 9.41
N ILE A 42 -1.43 2.97 8.49
CA ILE A 42 -0.72 2.90 7.21
C ILE A 42 -1.69 2.69 6.04
N VAL A 43 -1.44 3.41 4.94
CA VAL A 43 -2.07 3.15 3.65
C VAL A 43 -1.07 2.37 2.79
N SER A 44 -1.37 1.09 2.56
CA SER A 44 -0.58 0.20 1.72
C SER A 44 -1.09 0.24 0.28
N ILE A 45 -0.19 0.42 -0.68
CA ILE A 45 -0.55 0.56 -2.10
C ILE A 45 -0.11 -0.69 -2.85
N GLY A 46 -1.08 -1.48 -3.31
CA GLY A 46 -0.88 -2.73 -4.05
C GLY A 46 -0.83 -2.56 -5.58
N GLY A 47 -0.52 -1.37 -6.08
CA GLY A 47 -0.58 -1.04 -7.50
C GLY A 47 0.33 0.12 -7.88
N LEU A 48 0.12 0.63 -9.09
CA LEU A 48 0.90 1.73 -9.66
C LEU A 48 0.19 3.05 -9.40
N VAL A 49 0.93 4.03 -8.85
CA VAL A 49 0.38 5.36 -8.61
C VAL A 49 0.65 6.26 -9.79
N TYR A 50 -0.38 6.96 -10.27
CA TYR A 50 -0.25 7.99 -11.31
C TYR A 50 -0.74 9.34 -10.77
N ASN A 51 -0.14 10.44 -11.25
CA ASN A 51 -0.50 11.82 -10.84
C ASN A 51 -1.05 12.67 -12.00
N THR A 52 -1.31 12.04 -13.13
CA THR A 52 -1.90 12.63 -14.34
C THR A 52 -3.41 12.42 -14.37
N GLY A 53 -4.11 12.96 -15.37
CA GLY A 53 -5.55 12.71 -15.55
C GLY A 53 -5.88 11.24 -15.79
N GLU A 54 -4.93 10.48 -16.35
CA GLU A 54 -5.04 9.07 -16.69
C GLU A 54 -3.71 8.35 -16.49
N PRO A 55 -3.70 7.03 -16.23
CA PRO A 55 -2.48 6.26 -16.11
C PRO A 55 -1.79 6.09 -17.47
N ASP A 56 -0.46 6.11 -17.46
CA ASP A 56 0.37 5.88 -18.64
C ASP A 56 0.20 4.44 -19.17
N GLN A 57 -0.47 4.32 -20.31
CA GLN A 57 -0.79 3.04 -20.94
C GLN A 57 0.45 2.31 -21.47
N GLU A 58 1.52 3.02 -21.84
CA GLU A 58 2.77 2.37 -22.25
C GLU A 58 3.50 1.82 -21.02
N LEU A 59 3.55 2.59 -19.93
CA LEU A 59 4.14 2.12 -18.67
C LEU A 59 3.42 0.87 -18.14
N LEU A 60 2.08 0.84 -18.21
CA LEU A 60 1.27 -0.29 -17.73
C LEU A 60 1.61 -1.62 -18.42
N LYS A 61 2.06 -1.59 -19.68
CA LYS A 61 2.45 -2.81 -20.42
C LYS A 61 3.69 -3.50 -19.84
N HIS A 62 4.49 -2.79 -19.05
CA HIS A 62 5.68 -3.35 -18.39
C HIS A 62 5.36 -4.07 -17.06
N PHE A 63 4.11 -4.03 -16.61
CA PHE A 63 3.66 -4.67 -15.36
C PHE A 63 2.74 -5.86 -15.65
N PRO A 64 2.59 -6.80 -14.68
CA PRO A 64 1.67 -7.91 -14.84
C PRO A 64 0.27 -7.46 -15.22
N GLN A 65 -0.38 -8.19 -16.13
CA GLN A 65 -1.76 -7.90 -16.53
C GLN A 65 -2.68 -7.87 -15.29
N GLY A 66 -3.54 -6.86 -15.21
CA GLY A 66 -4.43 -6.65 -14.07
C GLY A 66 -3.80 -5.92 -12.88
N THR A 67 -2.54 -5.48 -12.98
CA THR A 67 -1.94 -4.57 -11.98
C THR A 67 -2.80 -3.31 -11.85
N PRO A 68 -3.34 -3.00 -10.65
CA PRO A 68 -4.18 -1.82 -10.49
C PRO A 68 -3.41 -0.52 -10.71
N ALA A 69 -4.03 0.43 -11.39
CA ALA A 69 -3.56 1.81 -11.49
C ALA A 69 -4.41 2.68 -10.55
N ILE A 70 -3.77 3.44 -9.67
CA ILE A 70 -4.38 4.16 -8.57
C ILE A 70 -4.00 5.63 -8.70
N SER A 71 -4.96 6.53 -8.63
CA SER A 71 -4.63 7.96 -8.71
C SER A 71 -3.98 8.46 -7.43
N SER A 72 -3.05 9.41 -7.53
CA SER A 72 -2.48 10.12 -6.38
C SER A 72 -3.57 10.77 -5.51
N ARG A 73 -4.67 11.22 -6.14
CA ARG A 73 -5.86 11.75 -5.46
C ARG A 73 -6.52 10.70 -4.58
N GLU A 74 -6.75 9.50 -5.09
CA GLU A 74 -7.34 8.39 -4.32
C GLU A 74 -6.45 8.00 -3.12
N VAL A 75 -5.12 8.00 -3.32
CA VAL A 75 -4.17 7.79 -2.21
C VAL A 75 -4.33 8.87 -1.14
N ALA A 76 -4.40 10.15 -1.54
CA ALA A 76 -4.55 11.27 -0.62
C ALA A 76 -5.91 11.23 0.12
N GLU A 77 -6.99 10.96 -0.59
CA GLU A 77 -8.34 10.80 -0.02
C GLU A 77 -8.40 9.65 0.98
N THR A 78 -7.66 8.57 0.73
CA THR A 78 -7.58 7.44 1.65
C THR A 78 -6.84 7.79 2.93
N HIS A 79 -5.73 8.52 2.84
CA HIS A 79 -5.04 9.05 4.03
C HIS A 79 -5.96 9.99 4.83
N TRP A 80 -6.71 10.85 4.12
CA TRP A 80 -7.65 11.78 4.73
C TRP A 80 -8.78 11.05 5.47
N LYS A 81 -9.35 10.03 4.83
CA LYS A 81 -10.36 9.14 5.44
C LYS A 81 -9.81 8.45 6.68
N MET A 82 -8.62 7.88 6.61
CA MET A 82 -7.97 7.23 7.75
C MET A 82 -7.78 8.19 8.93
N HIS A 83 -7.33 9.41 8.65
CA HIS A 83 -7.15 10.44 9.67
C HIS A 83 -8.44 10.78 10.41
N PHE A 84 -9.57 10.83 9.71
CA PHE A 84 -10.87 11.13 10.31
C PHE A 84 -11.49 9.94 11.04
N GLU A 85 -11.47 8.77 10.41
CA GLU A 85 -12.18 7.60 10.95
C GLU A 85 -11.41 6.94 12.09
N LYS A 86 -10.07 6.83 11.99
CA LYS A 86 -9.20 6.20 12.99
C LYS A 86 -9.66 4.80 13.44
N LYS A 87 -10.35 4.05 12.57
CA LYS A 87 -10.94 2.73 12.87
C LYS A 87 -10.01 1.56 12.56
N GLU A 88 -9.32 1.64 11.43
CA GLU A 88 -8.44 0.58 10.93
C GLU A 88 -7.02 1.12 10.82
N ASN A 89 -6.06 0.41 11.41
CA ASN A 89 -4.63 0.79 11.37
C ASN A 89 -3.95 0.41 10.05
N GLU A 90 -4.65 -0.26 9.13
CA GLU A 90 -4.19 -0.61 7.79
C GLU A 90 -5.33 -0.47 6.79
N ILE A 91 -5.11 0.31 5.73
CA ILE A 91 -5.99 0.33 4.55
C ILE A 91 -5.15 -0.06 3.33
N ILE A 92 -5.66 -0.96 2.49
CA ILE A 92 -4.97 -1.43 1.30
C ILE A 92 -5.70 -0.93 0.05
N LEU A 93 -5.02 -0.14 -0.78
CA LEU A 93 -5.48 0.29 -2.10
C LEU A 93 -4.99 -0.65 -3.19
N GLY A 94 -5.79 -0.82 -4.25
CA GLY A 94 -5.43 -1.69 -5.37
C GLY A 94 -5.39 -3.18 -4.99
N LYS A 95 -6.36 -3.66 -4.22
CA LYS A 95 -6.51 -5.10 -3.97
C LYS A 95 -6.77 -5.83 -5.28
N THR A 96 -5.78 -6.55 -5.80
CA THR A 96 -5.97 -7.50 -6.89
C THR A 96 -6.45 -8.82 -6.28
N PHE A 97 -7.73 -9.13 -6.41
CA PHE A 97 -8.22 -10.48 -6.14
C PHE A 97 -8.01 -11.32 -7.40
N SER A 98 -7.14 -12.31 -7.33
CA SER A 98 -7.02 -13.36 -8.34
C SER A 98 -6.68 -14.65 -7.58
N PHE A 99 -7.68 -15.53 -7.49
CA PHE A 99 -7.56 -16.88 -6.94
C PHE A 99 -6.85 -17.79 -7.94
#